data_AF-A0A838EUM9-F1
#
_entry.id   AF-A0A838EUM9-F1
#
_cell.length_a   1.000
_cell.length_b   1.000
_cell.length_c   1.000
_cell.angle_alpha   90.00
_cell.angle_beta   90.00
_cell.angle_gamma   90.00
#
_symmetry.space_group_name_H-M   'P 1'
#
loop_
_entity.id
_entity.type
_entity.pdbx_description
1 polymer ?
#
loop_
_entity_poly.entity_id
_entity_poly.type
_entity_poly.pdbx_seq_one_letter_code
_entity_poly.pdbx_strand_id
1 'polypeptide(L)'
;MFTEFKDFLKAYGVIGLAIAVIIGGKLNLLITSLVNDLITPLIFSPALKAAGISNVSKLNYNGIMYGKVIGNILDFLVVAFIVFIFARKISREDLLKK
;
A
#
# COMPACT_ATOMS: atom_id res chain seq x y z
N MET A 1 -19.10 -34.30 10.88
CA MET A 1 -18.90 -33.27 9.84
C MET A 1 -18.50 -31.90 10.38
N PHE A 2 -19.35 -31.13 11.06
CA PHE A 2 -18.97 -29.78 11.52
C PHE A 2 -17.81 -29.77 12.54
N THR A 3 -17.80 -30.72 13.47
CA THR A 3 -16.71 -30.90 14.44
C THR A 3 -15.40 -31.32 13.74
N GLU A 4 -15.46 -32.31 12.84
CA GLU A 4 -14.31 -32.76 12.04
C GLU A 4 -13.71 -31.64 11.19
N PHE A 5 -14.57 -30.79 10.61
CA PHE A 5 -14.13 -29.62 9.85
C PHE A 5 -13.44 -28.58 10.73
N LYS A 6 -13.98 -28.31 11.92
CA LYS A 6 -13.36 -27.40 12.89
C LYS A 6 -12.00 -27.91 13.35
N ASP A 7 -11.88 -29.21 13.61
CA ASP A 7 -10.63 -29.83 14.04
C ASP A 7 -9.60 -29.88 12.91
N PHE A 8 -10.04 -30.10 11.66
CA PHE A 8 -9.21 -29.93 10.46
C PHE A 8 -8.65 -28.51 10.35
N LEU A 9 -9.48 -27.47 10.45
CA LEU A 9 -9.03 -26.08 10.35
C LEU A 9 -8.02 -25.70 11.46
N LYS A 10 -8.18 -26.28 12.65
CA LYS A 10 -7.23 -26.11 13.76
C LYS A 10 -5.93 -26.85 13.52
N ALA A 11 -5.99 -28.12 13.09
CA ALA A 11 -4.82 -28.97 12.86
C ALA A 11 -3.86 -28.37 11.83
N TYR A 12 -4.40 -27.73 10.79
CA TYR A 12 -3.61 -27.09 9.73
C TYR A 12 -3.36 -25.58 9.96
N GLY A 13 -3.76 -25.03 11.12
CA GLY A 13 -3.52 -23.61 11.45
C GLY A 13 -4.19 -22.60 10.51
N VAL A 14 -5.18 -23.04 9.71
CA VAL A 14 -5.81 -22.25 8.65
C VAL A 14 -6.52 -21.00 9.20
N ILE A 15 -7.01 -21.08 10.44
CA ILE A 15 -7.70 -19.97 11.11
C ILE A 15 -6.77 -18.75 11.24
N GLY A 16 -5.51 -18.95 11.63
CA GLY A 16 -4.54 -17.86 11.78
C GLY A 16 -4.19 -17.24 10.42
N LEU A 17 -4.03 -18.09 9.39
CA LEU A 17 -3.73 -17.65 8.03
C LEU A 17 -4.89 -16.86 7.42
N ALA A 18 -6.13 -17.30 7.64
CA ALA A 18 -7.33 -16.60 7.21
C ALA A 18 -7.43 -15.20 7.84
N ILE A 19 -7.19 -15.09 9.15
CA ILE A 19 -7.17 -13.81 9.86
C ILE A 19 -6.09 -12.89 9.29
N ALA A 20 -4.87 -13.41 9.09
CA ALA A 20 -3.76 -12.63 8.55
C ALA A 20 -4.06 -12.09 7.14
N VAL A 21 -4.63 -12.91 6.26
CA VAL A 21 -4.99 -12.50 4.89
C VAL A 21 -6.10 -11.45 4.88
N ILE A 22 -7.15 -11.63 5.70
CA ILE A 22 -8.27 -10.68 5.77
C ILE A 22 -7.80 -9.32 6.31
N ILE A 23 -7.06 -9.32 7.42
CA ILE A 23 -6.52 -8.10 8.02
C ILE A 23 -5.51 -7.44 7.07
N GLY A 24 -4.62 -8.22 6.45
CA GLY A 24 -3.65 -7.72 5.48
C GLY A 24 -4.32 -7.05 4.28
N GLY A 25 -5.39 -7.65 3.75
CA GLY A 25 -6.18 -7.06 2.66
C GLY A 25 -6.83 -5.73 3.05
N LYS A 26 -7.42 -5.63 4.24
CA LYS A 26 -8.02 -4.39 4.74
C LYS A 26 -6.97 -3.31 5.03
N LEU A 27 -5.82 -3.68 5.58
CA LEU A 27 -4.71 -2.77 5.84
C LEU A 27 -4.15 -2.20 4.53
N ASN A 28 -4.00 -3.04 3.50
CA ASN A 28 -3.57 -2.59 2.18
C ASN A 28 -4.52 -1.52 1.61
N LEU A 29 -5.83 -1.72 1.71
CA LEU A 29 -6.83 -0.73 1.27
C LEU A 29 -6.75 0.57 2.06
N LEU A 30 -6.55 0.51 3.39
CA LEU A 30 -6.37 1.69 4.23
C LEU A 30 -5.15 2.50 3.80
N ILE A 31 -4.00 1.83 3.60
CA ILE A 31 -2.77 2.48 3.17
C ILE A 31 -2.95 3.08 1.78
N THR A 32 -3.58 2.35 0.86
CA THR A 32 -3.83 2.81 -0.50
C THR A 32 -4.72 4.06 -0.52
N SER A 33 -5.80 4.09 0.27
CA SER A 33 -6.67 5.27 0.42
C SER A 33 -5.91 6.43 1.07
N LEU A 34 -5.09 6.17 2.09
CA LEU A 34 -4.26 7.22 2.71
C LEU A 34 -3.30 7.86 1.68
N VAL A 35 -2.69 7.04 0.81
CA VAL A 35 -1.81 7.55 -0.24
C VAL A 35 -2.61 8.30 -1.29
N ASN A 36 -3.60 7.66 -1.90
CA ASN A 36 -4.33 8.23 -3.03
C ASN A 36 -5.17 9.45 -2.65
N ASP A 37 -5.79 9.44 -1.47
CA ASP A 37 -6.78 10.45 -1.08
C ASP A 37 -6.16 11.60 -0.29
N LEU A 38 -5.02 11.39 0.38
CA LEU A 38 -4.34 12.45 1.13
C LEU A 38 -2.98 12.82 0.52
N ILE A 39 -2.09 11.85 0.34
CA ILE A 39 -0.70 12.12 -0.06
C ILE A 39 -0.62 12.58 -1.51
N THR A 40 -1.28 11.88 -2.44
CA THR A 40 -1.27 12.20 -3.86
C THR A 40 -1.80 13.62 -4.11
N PRO A 41 -2.99 14.06 -3.64
CA PRO A 41 -3.41 15.44 -3.86
C PRO A 41 -2.51 16.48 -3.18
N LEU A 42 -1.94 16.18 -2.01
CA LEU A 42 -1.06 17.12 -1.28
C LEU A 42 0.33 17.25 -1.89
N ILE A 43 0.89 16.17 -2.46
CA ILE A 43 2.24 16.15 -3.03
C ILE A 43 2.20 16.35 -4.55
N PHE A 44 1.30 15.69 -5.29
CA PHE A 44 1.22 15.80 -6.74
C PHE A 44 0.62 17.13 -7.21
N SER A 45 -0.37 17.72 -6.55
CA SER A 45 -0.94 19.00 -7.00
C SER A 45 0.08 20.16 -7.02
N PRO A 46 0.93 20.34 -6.00
CA PRO A 46 2.01 21.34 -6.07
C PRO A 46 3.21 20.87 -6.89
N ALA A 47 3.56 19.57 -6.91
CA ALA A 47 4.66 19.06 -7.73
C ALA A 47 4.39 19.16 -9.24
N LEU A 48 3.16 18.92 -9.71
CA LEU A 48 2.77 19.12 -11.11
C LEU A 48 2.82 20.59 -11.53
N LYS A 49 2.44 21.50 -10.61
CA LYS A 49 2.54 22.94 -10.85
C LYS A 49 3.99 23.43 -10.88
N ALA A 50 4.85 22.93 -9.99
CA ALA A 50 6.27 23.30 -9.92
C ALA A 50 7.11 22.73 -11.08
N ALA A 51 6.71 21.60 -11.66
CA ALA A 51 7.42 20.98 -12.78
C ALA A 51 7.00 21.51 -14.18
N GLY A 52 6.08 22.47 -14.27
CA GLY A 52 5.60 23.05 -15.54
C GLY A 52 4.77 22.07 -16.41
N ILE A 53 4.45 20.89 -15.89
CA ILE A 53 3.73 19.83 -16.58
C ILE A 53 2.36 19.73 -15.93
N SER A 54 1.42 20.48 -16.48
CA SER A 54 0.03 20.53 -15.98
C SER A 54 -0.70 19.18 -16.12
N ASN A 55 -0.11 18.17 -16.77
CA ASN A 55 -0.61 16.79 -16.81
C ASN A 55 0.53 15.82 -17.14
N VAL A 56 1.09 15.12 -16.15
CA VAL A 56 2.02 13.99 -16.42
C VAL A 56 1.32 12.93 -17.28
N SER A 57 0.00 12.78 -17.15
CA SER A 57 -0.87 11.93 -17.98
C SER A 57 -1.05 12.40 -19.43
N LYS A 58 -0.59 13.61 -19.81
CA LYS A 58 -0.62 14.11 -21.19
C LYS A 58 0.77 14.24 -21.82
N LEU A 59 1.84 13.86 -21.12
CA LEU A 59 3.15 13.73 -21.73
C LEU A 59 3.15 12.49 -22.62
N ASN A 60 2.96 12.74 -23.90
CA ASN A 60 2.95 11.74 -24.95
C ASN A 60 4.18 12.02 -25.82
N TYR A 61 5.18 11.14 -25.74
CA TYR A 61 6.28 11.14 -26.69
C TYR A 61 6.02 9.99 -27.67
N ASN A 62 5.69 10.33 -28.92
CA ASN A 62 5.44 9.36 -29.99
C ASN A 62 4.29 8.36 -29.74
N GLY A 63 3.21 8.78 -29.06
CA GLY A 63 2.02 7.92 -28.87
C GLY A 63 2.11 6.93 -27.71
N ILE A 64 3.23 6.91 -26.97
CA ILE A 64 3.42 6.06 -25.80
C ILE A 64 3.20 6.89 -24.52
N MET A 65 2.16 6.53 -23.76
CA MET A 65 1.78 7.18 -22.50
C MET A 65 2.69 6.75 -21.34
N TYR A 66 3.95 7.22 -21.33
CA TYR A 66 4.90 6.93 -20.24
C TYR A 66 4.47 7.52 -18.89
N GLY A 67 3.63 8.57 -18.91
CA GLY A 67 3.15 9.23 -17.69
C GLY A 67 2.39 8.30 -16.73
N LYS A 68 1.66 7.31 -17.25
CA LYS A 68 0.93 6.35 -16.41
C LYS A 68 1.87 5.39 -15.68
N VAL A 69 2.91 4.92 -16.36
CA VAL A 69 3.90 4.01 -15.77
C VAL A 69 4.72 4.73 -14.70
N ILE A 70 5.15 5.96 -14.99
CA ILE A 70 5.90 6.80 -14.03
C ILE A 70 5.03 7.14 -12.82
N GLY A 71 3.75 7.48 -13.03
CA GLY A 71 2.78 7.69 -11.93
C GLY A 71 2.66 6.46 -11.03
N ASN A 72 2.45 5.27 -11.60
CA ASN A 72 2.35 4.03 -10.84
C ASN A 72 3.64 3.69 -10.07
N ILE A 73 4.82 3.97 -10.63
CA ILE A 73 6.10 3.78 -9.94
C ILE A 73 6.22 4.72 -8.73
N LEU A 74 5.84 5.99 -8.89
CA LEU A 74 5.83 6.96 -7.80
C LEU A 74 4.84 6.56 -6.70
N ASP A 75 3.63 6.14 -7.07
CA ASP A 75 2.63 5.64 -6.11
C ASP A 75 3.17 4.43 -5.32
N PHE A 76 3.83 3.49 -6.00
CA PHE A 76 4.46 2.34 -5.34
C PHE A 76 5.56 2.78 -4.34
N LEU A 77 6.43 3.72 -4.74
CA LEU A 77 7.48 4.27 -3.86
C LEU A 77 6.90 4.93 -2.61
N VAL A 78 5.82 5.69 -2.74
CA VAL A 78 5.14 6.35 -1.62
C VAL A 78 4.50 5.33 -0.68
N VAL A 79 3.77 4.35 -1.21
CA VAL A 79 3.18 3.26 -0.41
C VAL A 79 4.27 2.49 0.33
N ALA A 80 5.34 2.10 -0.37
CA ALA A 80 6.48 1.38 0.22
C ALA A 80 7.14 2.19 1.34
N PHE A 81 7.30 3.51 1.17
CA PHE A 81 7.86 4.39 2.19
C PHE A 81 6.97 4.49 3.44
N ILE A 82 5.65 4.59 3.26
CA ILE A 82 4.71 4.63 4.39
C ILE A 82 4.72 3.31 5.15
N VAL A 83 4.63 2.17 4.43
CA VAL A 83 4.75 0.84 5.04
C VAL A 83 6.06 0.70 5.82
N PHE A 84 7.17 1.18 5.26
CA PHE A 84 8.47 1.18 5.93
C PHE A 84 8.45 1.99 7.23
N ILE A 85 7.83 3.17 7.27
CA ILE A 85 7.69 3.96 8.50
C ILE A 85 6.86 3.19 9.55
N PHE A 86 5.75 2.58 9.16
CA PHE A 86 4.92 1.79 10.07
C PHE A 86 5.69 0.58 10.63
N ALA A 87 6.36 -0.19 9.77
CA ALA A 87 7.19 -1.32 10.18
C ALA A 87 8.33 -0.89 11.10
N ARG A 88 8.98 0.26 10.82
CA ARG A 88 10.04 0.82 11.65
C ARG A 88 9.55 1.32 13.01
N LYS A 89 8.30 1.77 13.12
CA LYS A 89 7.72 2.16 14.42
C LYS A 89 7.43 0.93 15.29
N ILE A 90 6.79 -0.09 14.71
CA ILE A 90 6.44 -1.33 15.42
C ILE A 90 7.70 -2.05 15.91
N SER A 91 8.69 -2.25 15.03
CA SER A 91 9.97 -2.89 15.41
C SER A 91 10.76 -2.14 16.49
N ARG A 92 10.49 -0.85 16.72
CA ARG A 92 11.14 -0.08 17.77
C ARG A 92 10.51 -0.32 19.15
N GLU A 93 9.23 -0.65 19.21
CA GLU A 93 8.50 -0.89 20.46
C GLU A 93 8.83 -2.26 21.06
N ASP A 94 9.11 -3.27 20.22
CA ASP A 94 9.52 -4.61 20.65
C ASP A 94 10.94 -4.63 21.24
N LEU A 95 11.77 -3.63 20.93
CA LEU A 95 13.12 -3.47 21.49
C LEU A 95 13.15 -2.71 22.83
N LEU A 96 12.07 -2.01 23.21
CA LEU A 96 11.99 -1.24 24.46
C LEU A 96 11.26 -1.99 25.59
N LYS A 97 10.68 -3.16 25.29
CA LYS A 97 9.99 -4.03 26.26
C LYS A 97 10.82 -5.24 26.70
N LYS A 98 12.11 -5.28 26.33
CA LYS A 98 13.06 -6.32 26.72
C LYS A 98 14.15 -5.71 27.59
#